data_AF-A0A4Z1BMK4-F1
#
_entry.id   AF-A0A4Z1BMK4-F1
#
_cell.length_a   1.000
_cell.length_b   1.000
_cell.length_c   1.000
_cell.angle_alpha   90.00
_cell.angle_beta   90.00
_cell.angle_gamma   90.00
#
_symmetry.space_group_name_H-M   'P 1'
#
loop_
_entity.id
_entity.type
_entity.pdbx_description
1 polymer ?
#
loop_
_entity_poly.entity_id
_entity_poly.type
_entity_poly.pdbx_seq_one_letter_code
_entity_poly.pdbx_strand_id
1 'polypeptide(L)'
;MMDRIWGQACAELEQSVGPNNYNHWIKPLRLTAIDEGAARFVSPTRFISDWVNRHFAKDIMAVLTRNGAVVERLRFDVGSPAPRASAQAAAPVGQPA
;
A
#
# COMPACT_ATOMS: atom_id res chain seq x y z
N MET A 1 6.79 -13.86 10.04
CA MET A 1 6.26 -12.81 10.95
C MET A 1 5.62 -11.69 10.14
N MET A 2 6.36 -11.06 9.21
CA MET A 2 5.88 -9.94 8.40
C MET A 2 4.67 -10.30 7.52
N ASP A 3 4.67 -11.50 6.93
CA ASP A 3 3.53 -12.01 6.14
C ASP A 3 2.24 -12.12 6.98
N ARG A 4 2.34 -12.51 8.26
CA ARG A 4 1.19 -12.52 9.18
C ARG A 4 0.69 -11.11 9.51
N ILE A 5 1.61 -10.19 9.83
CA ILE A 5 1.27 -8.79 10.14
C ILE A 5 0.58 -8.15 8.94
N TRP A 6 1.13 -8.33 7.74
CA TRP A 6 0.53 -7.79 6.52
C TRP A 6 -0.79 -8.46 6.16
N GLY A 7 -0.91 -9.78 6.34
CA GLY A 7 -2.17 -10.51 6.12
C GLY A 7 -3.29 -10.03 7.04
N GLN A 8 -3.00 -9.83 8.33
CA GLN A 8 -3.94 -9.24 9.29
C GLN A 8 -4.25 -7.79 8.95
N ALA A 9 -3.23 -7.02 8.59
CA ALA A 9 -3.40 -5.64 8.19
C ALA A 9 -4.27 -5.48 6.94
N CYS A 10 -4.13 -6.36 5.96
CA CYS A 10 -4.97 -6.41 4.77
C CYS A 10 -6.44 -6.64 5.11
N ALA A 11 -6.75 -7.57 6.03
CA ALA A 11 -8.12 -7.84 6.45
C ALA A 11 -8.76 -6.65 7.19
N GLU A 12 -7.99 -5.94 8.02
CA GLU A 12 -8.48 -4.70 8.67
C GLU A 12 -8.61 -3.54 7.68
N LEU A 13 -7.64 -3.38 6.76
CA LEU A 13 -7.67 -2.35 5.73
C LEU A 13 -8.86 -2.55 4.79
N GLU A 14 -9.16 -3.79 4.37
CA GLU A 14 -10.32 -4.08 3.52
C GLU A 14 -11.63 -3.61 4.16
N GLN A 15 -11.78 -3.79 5.47
CA GLN A 15 -12.94 -3.32 6.23
C GLN A 15 -12.95 -1.80 6.41
N SER A 16 -11.78 -1.17 6.61
CA SER A 16 -11.66 0.26 6.89
C SER A 16 -11.78 1.13 5.63
N VAL A 17 -11.06 0.78 4.56
CA VAL A 17 -11.06 1.55 3.29
C VAL A 17 -12.14 1.08 2.31
N GLY A 18 -12.71 -0.10 2.56
CA GLY A 18 -13.70 -0.75 1.71
C GLY A 18 -13.08 -1.62 0.61
N PRO A 19 -13.78 -2.69 0.18
CA PRO A 19 -13.24 -3.73 -0.70
C PRO A 19 -12.83 -3.21 -2.08
N ASN A 20 -13.52 -2.18 -2.60
CA ASN A 20 -13.19 -1.59 -3.90
C ASN A 20 -11.85 -0.83 -3.87
N ASN A 21 -11.63 0.00 -2.84
CA ASN A 21 -10.37 0.73 -2.65
C ASN A 21 -9.23 -0.24 -2.31
N TYR A 22 -9.51 -1.23 -1.48
CA TYR A 22 -8.53 -2.25 -1.12
C TYR A 22 -8.01 -2.99 -2.35
N ASN A 23 -8.90 -3.49 -3.22
CA ASN A 23 -8.50 -4.22 -4.43
C ASN A 23 -7.69 -3.36 -5.42
N HIS A 24 -7.99 -2.06 -5.54
CA HIS A 24 -7.30 -1.16 -6.47
C HIS A 24 -5.97 -0.62 -5.94
N TRP A 25 -5.90 -0.29 -4.65
CA TRP A 25 -4.79 0.49 -4.09
C TRP A 25 -3.92 -0.28 -3.12
N ILE A 26 -4.50 -1.14 -2.29
CA ILE A 26 -3.79 -1.82 -1.19
C ILE A 26 -3.30 -3.21 -1.60
N LYS A 27 -4.17 -4.03 -2.20
CA LYS A 27 -3.86 -5.37 -2.69
C LYS A 27 -2.66 -5.47 -3.64
N PRO A 28 -2.42 -4.54 -4.58
CA PRO A 28 -1.23 -4.62 -5.43
C PRO A 28 0.07 -4.29 -4.68
N LEU A 29 0.01 -3.76 -3.46
CA LEU A 29 1.20 -3.49 -2.66
C LEU A 29 1.71 -4.77 -2.02
N ARG A 30 3.03 -4.93 -2.01
CA ARG A 30 3.68 -5.98 -1.24
C ARG A 30 4.58 -5.39 -0.17
N LEU A 31 4.30 -5.73 1.08
CA LEU A 31 5.23 -5.46 2.17
C LEU A 31 6.50 -6.31 1.98
N THR A 32 7.66 -5.67 1.95
CA THR A 32 8.96 -6.32 1.73
C THR A 32 9.85 -6.29 2.96
N ALA A 33 9.78 -5.22 3.75
CA ALA A 33 10.53 -5.08 4.98
C ALA A 33 9.82 -4.12 5.93
N ILE A 34 10.04 -4.28 7.22
CA ILE A 34 9.75 -3.27 8.24
C ILE A 34 11.04 -3.12 9.05
N ASP A 35 11.66 -1.96 8.98
CA ASP A 35 12.94 -1.69 9.63
C ASP A 35 13.05 -0.20 9.99
N GLU A 36 13.72 0.11 11.10
CA GLU A 36 13.90 1.49 11.60
C GLU A 36 12.60 2.32 11.68
N GLY A 37 11.48 1.70 12.06
CA GLY A 37 10.18 2.39 12.08
C GLY A 37 9.60 2.70 10.69
N ALA A 38 10.16 2.14 9.62
CA ALA A 38 9.71 2.33 8.25
C ALA A 38 9.22 1.02 7.62
N ALA A 39 7.97 1.00 7.14
CA ALA A 39 7.43 -0.11 6.37
C ALA A 39 7.71 0.10 4.88
N ARG A 40 8.43 -0.84 4.27
CA ARG A 40 8.81 -0.83 2.85
C ARG A 40 7.82 -1.65 2.04
N PHE A 41 7.17 -1.00 1.09
CA PHE A 41 6.24 -1.58 0.14
C PHE A 41 6.80 -1.54 -1.27
N VAL A 42 6.55 -2.59 -2.02
CA VAL A 42 6.72 -2.59 -3.47
C VAL A 42 5.36 -2.39 -4.11
N SER A 43 5.28 -1.38 -4.97
CA SER A 43 4.11 -1.06 -5.78
C SER A 43 4.42 -1.31 -7.26
N PRO A 44 3.41 -1.72 -8.06
CA PRO A 44 3.59 -1.88 -9.50
C PRO A 44 3.85 -0.56 -10.23
N THR A 45 3.33 0.58 -9.73
CA THR A 45 3.55 1.89 -10.34
C THR A 45 3.75 2.99 -9.29
N ARG A 46 4.45 4.07 -9.68
CA ARG A 46 4.62 5.25 -8.82
C ARG A 46 3.29 5.92 -8.48
N PHE A 47 2.31 5.87 -9.38
CA PHE A 47 1.00 6.47 -9.17
C PHE A 47 0.25 5.81 -8.01
N ILE A 48 0.23 4.47 -7.96
CA ILE A 48 -0.37 3.72 -6.84
C ILE A 48 0.35 4.05 -5.53
N SER A 49 1.69 4.07 -5.53
CA SER A 49 2.46 4.45 -4.35
C SER A 49 2.09 5.83 -3.81
N ASP A 50 1.99 6.81 -4.70
CA ASP A 50 1.72 8.20 -4.34
C ASP A 50 0.27 8.40 -3.90
N TRP A 51 -0.69 7.70 -4.52
CA TRP A 51 -2.08 7.69 -4.08
C TRP A 51 -2.23 7.06 -2.70
N VAL A 52 -1.65 5.88 -2.50
CA VAL A 52 -1.66 5.19 -1.21
C VAL A 52 -1.00 6.04 -0.13
N ASN A 53 0.14 6.65 -0.43
CA ASN A 53 0.84 7.48 0.53
C ASN A 53 0.03 8.74 0.93
N ARG A 54 -0.78 9.29 0.01
CA ARG A 54 -1.61 10.47 0.29
C ARG A 54 -2.90 10.14 1.01
N HIS A 55 -3.59 9.07 0.61
CA HIS A 55 -4.94 8.77 1.08
C HIS A 55 -4.98 7.71 2.19
N PHE A 56 -4.10 6.71 2.14
CA PHE A 56 -4.17 5.52 2.99
C PHE A 56 -2.95 5.35 3.91
N ALA A 57 -1.99 6.29 3.89
CA ALA A 57 -0.80 6.14 4.72
C ALA A 57 -1.12 6.04 6.20
N LYS A 58 -2.05 6.87 6.69
CA LYS A 58 -2.45 6.87 8.10
C LYS A 58 -3.12 5.55 8.50
N ASP A 59 -4.07 5.06 7.69
CA ASP A 59 -4.73 3.78 7.92
C ASP A 59 -3.74 2.62 7.94
N ILE A 60 -2.83 2.56 6.96
CA ILE A 60 -1.81 1.52 6.89
C ILE A 60 -0.90 1.56 8.13
N MET A 61 -0.39 2.74 8.51
CA MET A 61 0.48 2.88 9.70
C MET A 61 -0.26 2.49 10.98
N ALA A 62 -1.51 2.91 11.14
CA ALA A 62 -2.33 2.59 12.30
C ALA A 62 -2.54 1.09 12.44
N VAL A 63 -2.92 0.42 11.35
CA VAL A 63 -3.16 -1.02 11.34
C VAL A 63 -1.85 -1.80 11.57
N LEU A 64 -0.74 -1.42 10.94
CA LEU A 64 0.57 -2.06 11.17
C LEU A 64 1.00 -1.95 12.65
N THR A 65 0.81 -0.77 13.25
CA THR A 65 1.11 -0.52 14.67
C THR A 65 0.24 -1.35 15.61
N ARG A 66 -1.05 -1.49 15.30
CA ARG A 66 -1.99 -2.35 16.06
C ARG A 66 -1.61 -3.83 15.99
N ASN A 67 -1.01 -4.27 14.89
CA ASN A 67 -0.52 -5.63 14.69
C ASN A 67 0.92 -5.83 15.23
N GLY A 68 1.46 -4.87 15.98
CA GLY A 68 2.74 -4.98 16.69
C GLY A 68 3.97 -4.54 15.90
N ALA A 69 3.81 -3.98 14.70
CA ALA A 69 4.89 -3.35 13.95
C ALA A 69 4.89 -1.84 14.19
N VAL A 70 5.88 -1.33 14.91
CA VAL A 70 6.02 0.13 15.11
C VAL A 70 6.42 0.76 13.77
N VAL A 71 5.49 1.47 13.13
CA VAL A 71 5.69 2.11 11.83
C VAL A 71 5.33 3.58 11.91
N GLU A 72 6.33 4.42 11.69
CA GLU A 72 6.23 5.88 11.68
C GLU A 72 6.20 6.44 10.26
N ARG A 73 6.68 5.68 9.27
CA ARG A 73 6.69 6.11 7.87
C ARG A 73 6.54 4.96 6.90
N LEU A 74 5.91 5.24 5.76
CA LEU A 74 5.82 4.32 4.64
C LEU A 74 6.87 4.67 3.58
N ARG A 75 7.61 3.65 3.14
CA ARG A 75 8.51 3.75 1.99
C ARG A 75 7.95 2.91 0.86
N PHE A 76 7.83 3.50 -0.32
CA PHE A 76 7.35 2.80 -1.50
C PHE A 76 8.44 2.72 -2.54
N ASP A 77 8.82 1.49 -2.89
CA ASP A 77 9.67 1.17 -4.02
C ASP A 77 8.78 0.81 -5.22
N VAL A 78 9.17 1.25 -6.41
CA VAL A 78 8.51 0.86 -7.66
C VAL A 78 9.25 -0.35 -8.20
N GLY A 79 8.61 -1.51 -8.13
CA GLY A 79 9.16 -2.76 -8.63
C GLY A 79 8.27 -3.33 -9.72
N SER A 80 8.83 -3.57 -10.90
CA SER A 80 8.11 -4.33 -11.93
C SER A 80 7.98 -5.79 -11.50
N PRO A 81 6.78 -6.40 -11.53
CA PRO A 81 6.69 -7.85 -11.65
C PRO A 81 7.10 -8.25 -13.08
N ALA A 82 8.41 -8.28 -13.35
CA ALA A 82 9.01 -8.66 -14.64
C ALA A 82 8.60 -7.78 -15.86
N PRO A 83 9.40 -7.76 -16.95
CA PRO A 83 9.16 -6.83 -18.05
C PRO A 83 8.09 -7.41 -18.96
N ARG A 84 6.88 -6.85 -18.92
CA ARG A 84 6.01 -6.88 -20.09
C ARG A 84 5.35 -5.53 -20.24
N ALA A 85 5.65 -4.94 -21.39
CA ALA A 85 5.29 -3.61 -21.84
C ALA A 85 3.93 -3.12 -21.34
N SER A 86 3.93 -1.90 -20.79
CA SER A 86 3.15 -0.77 -21.32
C SER A 86 3.40 0.45 -20.43
N ALA A 87 4.07 1.44 -21.01
CA ALA A 87 3.81 2.82 -20.64
C ALA A 87 2.32 3.09 -20.89
N GLN A 88 1.57 3.35 -19.83
CA GLN A 88 0.28 4.07 -19.75
C GLN A 88 -0.52 3.55 -18.55
N ALA A 89 -0.27 4.12 -17.37
CA ALA A 89 -1.36 4.36 -16.44
C ALA A 89 -1.79 5.81 -16.67
N ALA A 90 -2.62 5.99 -17.70
CA ALA A 90 -3.51 7.13 -17.77
C ALA A 90 -4.21 7.24 -16.42
N ALA A 91 -4.06 8.37 -15.74
CA ALA A 91 -4.95 8.73 -14.65
C ALA A 91 -6.34 8.93 -15.27
N PRO A 92 -7.38 8.18 -14.89
CA PRO A 92 -8.73 8.61 -15.09
C PRO A 92 -9.20 9.33 -13.83
N VAL A 93 -9.65 10.57 -14.06
CA VAL A 93 -10.80 11.18 -13.39
C VAL A 93 -10.58 11.72 -11.98
N GLY A 94 -10.46 13.05 -11.94
CA GLY A 94 -11.42 13.91 -11.26
C GLY A 94 -11.84 13.46 -9.87
N GLN A 95 -11.30 14.13 -8.86
CA GLN A 95 -12.03 14.38 -7.63
C GLN A 95 -13.33 15.11 -8.02
N PRO A 96 -14.54 14.53 -7.86
CA PRO A 96 -15.74 15.34 -7.94
C PRO A 96 -15.73 16.31 -6.75
N ALA A 97 -16.22 17.52 -7.03
CA ALA A 97 -16.36 18.62 -6.07
C ALA A 97 -17.25 18.25 -4.88
#